data_AF-A0A1F8WUN1-F1
#
_entry.id   AF-A0A1F8WUN1-F1
#
_cell.length_a   1.000
_cell.length_b   1.000
_cell.length_c   1.000
_cell.angle_alpha   90.00
_cell.angle_beta   90.00
_cell.angle_gamma   90.00
#
_symmetry.space_group_name_H-M   'P 1'
#
loop_
_entity.id
_entity.type
_entity.pdbx_description
1 polymer ?
#
loop_
_entity_poly.entity_id
_entity_poly.type
_entity_poly.pdbx_seq_one_letter_code
_entity_poly.pdbx_strand_id
1 'polypeptide(L)'
;MFLNEVMTNIILAAIFLSQFFLVTVNVSAAGKCRHDIPYYFSEFNPSSWKVENELNYEEVYKNFEYFEVIFNKSCEEITVKRYKKGAFDSSEKYRINADASLQKIGDRQ
;
A
#
# COMPACT_ATOMS: atom_id res chain seq x y z
N MET A 1 10.07 7.92 -61.17
CA MET A 1 8.98 8.05 -60.19
C MET A 1 8.94 6.76 -59.36
N PHE A 2 9.99 6.49 -58.57
CA PHE A 2 10.11 5.23 -57.79
C PHE A 2 10.77 5.45 -56.41
N LEU A 3 11.08 6.69 -56.03
CA LEU A 3 11.64 7.03 -54.72
C LEU A 3 10.58 7.45 -53.68
N ASN A 4 9.37 7.85 -54.12
CA ASN A 4 8.34 8.37 -53.21
C ASN A 4 7.48 7.28 -52.57
N GLU A 5 7.32 6.11 -53.19
CA GLU A 5 6.47 5.04 -52.62
C GLU A 5 7.19 4.24 -51.53
N VAL A 6 8.52 4.09 -51.63
CA VAL A 6 9.31 3.37 -50.62
C VAL A 6 9.46 4.19 -49.33
N MET A 7 9.64 5.51 -49.44
CA MET A 7 9.72 6.39 -48.26
C MET A 7 8.38 6.55 -47.52
N THR A 8 7.25 6.50 -48.24
CA THR A 8 5.92 6.62 -47.63
C THR A 8 5.56 5.37 -46.81
N ASN A 9 5.95 4.18 -47.28
CA ASN A 9 5.67 2.92 -46.57
C ASN A 9 6.54 2.70 -45.32
N ILE A 10 7.71 3.33 -45.23
CA ILE A 10 8.57 3.26 -44.04
C ILE A 10 7.98 4.10 -42.88
N ILE A 11 7.32 5.22 -43.21
CA ILE A 11 6.74 6.12 -42.18
C ILE A 11 5.46 5.51 -41.56
N LEU A 12 4.67 4.72 -42.31
CA LEU A 12 3.48 4.06 -41.76
C LEU A 12 3.79 2.86 -40.85
N ALA A 13 4.91 2.15 -41.06
CA ALA A 13 5.29 1.02 -40.22
C ALA A 13 5.75 1.45 -38.81
N ALA A 14 6.27 2.67 -38.67
CA ALA A 14 6.76 3.19 -37.40
C ALA A 14 5.65 3.58 -36.40
N ILE A 15 4.44 3.88 -36.90
CA ILE A 15 3.31 4.31 -36.06
C ILE A 15 2.60 3.12 -35.40
N PHE A 16 2.70 1.92 -35.99
CA PHE A 16 2.12 0.71 -35.40
C PHE A 16 2.91 0.14 -34.21
N LEU A 17 4.14 0.59 -33.98
CA LEU A 17 4.97 0.15 -32.85
C LEU A 17 4.83 1.03 -31.60
N SER A 18 4.15 2.19 -31.68
CA SER A 18 4.03 3.13 -30.55
C SER A 18 2.76 2.93 -29.70
N GLN A 19 2.01 1.86 -29.92
CA GLN A 19 0.88 1.48 -29.07
C GLN A 19 1.28 0.41 -28.06
N PHE A 20 2.46 0.53 -27.45
CA PHE A 20 2.65 -0.04 -26.12
C PHE A 20 1.78 0.78 -25.19
N PHE A 21 0.56 0.29 -25.00
CA PHE A 21 -0.32 0.66 -23.92
C PHE A 21 0.54 0.89 -22.68
N LEU A 22 0.59 2.14 -22.22
CA LEU A 22 0.89 2.42 -20.83
C LEU A 22 -0.25 1.74 -20.05
N VAL A 23 -0.09 0.46 -19.77
CA VAL A 23 -0.78 -0.17 -18.66
C VAL A 23 -0.11 0.46 -17.44
N THR A 24 -0.60 1.63 -17.06
CA THR A 24 -0.48 2.08 -15.69
C THR A 24 -1.27 1.05 -14.89
N VAL A 25 -0.58 -0.02 -14.47
CA VAL A 25 -0.97 -0.74 -13.28
C VAL A 25 -0.93 0.31 -12.19
N ASN A 26 -2.08 0.93 -11.91
CA ASN A 26 -2.36 1.40 -10.57
C ASN A 26 -2.38 0.13 -9.71
N VAL A 27 -1.18 -0.34 -9.37
CA VAL A 27 -0.97 -1.14 -8.18
C VAL A 27 -1.49 -0.22 -7.11
N SER A 28 -2.75 -0.46 -6.70
CA SER A 28 -3.24 0.07 -5.44
C SER A 28 -2.10 -0.13 -4.45
N ALA A 29 -1.70 0.93 -3.75
CA ALA A 29 -0.64 0.85 -2.75
C ALA A 29 -0.89 -0.27 -1.72
N ALA A 30 -2.11 -0.82 -1.66
CA ALA A 30 -2.38 -2.17 -1.19
C ALA A 30 -1.86 -3.25 -2.16
N GLY A 31 -0.53 -3.43 -2.24
CA GLY A 31 0.01 -4.73 -2.62
C GLY A 31 -0.65 -5.79 -1.73
N LYS A 32 -1.21 -6.85 -2.32
CA LYS A 32 -2.04 -7.92 -1.68
C LYS A 32 -1.95 -7.91 -0.14
N CYS A 33 -2.81 -7.13 0.52
CA CYS A 33 -2.78 -7.07 1.97
C CYS A 33 -3.27 -8.40 2.54
N ARG A 34 -2.74 -8.79 3.70
CA ARG A 34 -3.30 -9.88 4.52
C ARG A 34 -4.38 -9.26 5.41
N HIS A 35 -5.61 -9.24 4.90
CA HIS A 35 -6.74 -8.73 5.68
C HIS A 35 -7.02 -9.63 6.90
N ASP A 36 -7.57 -9.03 7.95
CA ASP A 36 -7.94 -9.70 9.21
C ASP A 36 -6.78 -10.42 9.94
N ILE A 37 -5.54 -10.28 9.47
CA ILE A 37 -4.32 -10.82 10.07
C ILE A 37 -3.48 -9.65 10.62
N PRO A 38 -3.02 -9.71 11.89
CA PRO A 38 -2.16 -8.67 12.44
C PRO A 38 -0.78 -8.63 11.79
N TYR A 39 -0.33 -7.42 11.48
CA TYR A 39 1.06 -7.07 11.24
C TYR A 39 1.62 -6.43 12.51
N TYR A 40 2.81 -6.85 12.96
CA TYR A 40 3.40 -6.35 14.20
C TYR A 40 4.54 -5.36 13.94
N PHE A 41 4.54 -4.27 14.71
CA PHE A 41 5.55 -3.21 14.61
C PHE A 41 5.98 -2.71 15.99
N SER A 42 7.24 -2.30 16.11
CA SER A 42 7.75 -1.60 17.31
C SER A 42 7.36 -0.12 17.34
N GLU A 43 7.10 0.48 16.18
CA GLU A 43 6.78 1.89 16.02
C GLU A 43 5.67 2.07 14.98
N PHE A 44 4.86 3.11 15.15
CA PHE A 44 3.82 3.48 14.18
C PHE A 44 3.73 5.00 14.05
N ASN A 45 3.89 5.51 12.83
CA ASN A 45 3.73 6.93 12.51
C ASN A 45 2.80 7.11 11.30
N PRO A 46 1.56 7.59 11.49
CA PRO A 46 0.57 7.64 10.42
C PRO A 46 0.95 8.53 9.24
N SER A 47 1.84 9.52 9.42
CA SER A 47 2.26 10.43 8.36
C SER A 47 3.29 9.82 7.40
N SER A 48 3.96 8.73 7.80
CA SER A 48 5.02 8.09 7.02
C SER A 48 4.89 6.57 7.00
N TRP A 49 3.75 6.03 7.42
CA TRP A 49 3.60 4.60 7.63
C TRP A 49 3.60 3.84 6.31
N LYS A 50 4.32 2.72 6.30
CA LYS A 50 4.37 1.74 5.24
C LYS A 50 4.44 0.35 5.86
N VAL A 51 3.99 -0.67 5.13
CA VAL A 51 4.17 -2.07 5.52
C VAL A 51 5.61 -2.49 5.19
N GLU A 52 6.56 -1.92 5.91
CA GLU A 52 7.99 -2.24 5.84
C GLU A 52 8.45 -2.60 7.24
N ASN A 53 9.39 -3.54 7.36
CA ASN A 53 9.95 -3.99 8.65
C ASN A 53 8.88 -4.55 9.62
N GLU A 54 7.92 -5.32 9.09
CA GLU A 54 7.07 -6.17 9.92
C GLU A 54 7.95 -7.13 10.75
N LEU A 55 7.61 -7.26 12.03
CA LEU A 55 8.25 -8.19 12.96
C LEU A 55 7.30 -9.35 13.28
N ASN A 56 7.82 -10.44 13.85
CA ASN A 56 6.96 -11.43 14.47
C ASN A 56 6.47 -10.97 15.86
N TYR A 57 5.45 -11.65 16.39
CA TYR A 57 4.87 -11.31 17.68
C TYR A 57 5.89 -11.41 18.83
N GLU A 58 6.70 -12.47 18.83
CA GLU A 58 7.72 -12.73 19.85
C GLU A 58 8.78 -11.62 19.89
N GLU A 59 9.10 -11.02 18.75
CA GLU A 59 10.03 -9.90 18.63
C GLU A 59 9.49 -8.61 19.24
N VAL A 60 8.18 -8.36 19.16
CA VAL A 60 7.60 -7.11 19.68
C VAL A 60 7.05 -7.22 21.10
N TYR A 61 6.62 -8.42 21.53
CA TYR A 61 5.98 -8.60 22.83
C TYR A 61 6.93 -8.29 24.01
N LYS A 62 8.24 -8.48 23.81
CA LYS A 62 9.28 -8.12 24.78
C LYS A 62 9.45 -6.61 24.96
N ASN A 63 8.93 -5.80 24.04
CA ASN A 63 9.09 -4.36 24.09
C ASN A 63 8.14 -3.76 25.12
N PHE A 64 8.53 -2.60 25.67
CA PHE A 64 7.63 -1.83 26.53
C PHE A 64 6.37 -1.38 25.78
N GLU A 65 6.47 -1.17 24.46
CA GLU A 65 5.39 -0.73 23.59
C GLU A 65 5.47 -1.41 22.23
N TYR A 66 4.33 -1.81 21.67
CA TYR A 66 4.22 -2.32 20.31
C TYR A 66 2.85 -2.05 19.69
N PHE A 67 2.75 -2.27 18.38
CA PHE A 67 1.55 -2.00 17.58
C PHE A 67 1.13 -3.23 16.77
N GLU A 68 -0.17 -3.47 16.73
CA GLU A 68 -0.80 -4.39 15.78
C GLU A 68 -1.55 -3.57 14.73
N VAL A 69 -1.25 -3.80 13.46
CA VAL A 69 -1.98 -3.20 12.34
C VAL A 69 -2.76 -4.29 11.61
N ILE A 70 -4.07 -4.11 11.49
CA ILE A 70 -4.98 -5.07 10.87
C ILE A 70 -5.70 -4.39 9.72
N PHE A 71 -5.55 -4.94 8.52
CA PHE A 71 -6.28 -4.46 7.34
C PHE A 71 -7.71 -4.98 7.30
N ASN A 72 -8.63 -4.14 6.84
CA ASN A 72 -9.99 -4.57 6.50
C ASN A 72 -9.99 -5.42 5.21
N LYS A 73 -11.15 -6.02 4.90
CA LYS A 73 -11.29 -6.89 3.71
C LYS A 73 -11.03 -6.19 2.37
N SER A 74 -11.27 -4.89 2.27
CA SER A 74 -11.01 -4.13 1.04
C SER A 74 -9.56 -3.63 0.94
N CYS A 75 -8.74 -3.81 1.99
CA CYS A 75 -7.42 -3.21 2.13
C CYS A 75 -7.40 -1.67 2.05
N GLU A 76 -8.53 -1.02 2.27
CA GLU A 76 -8.66 0.45 2.20
C GLU A 76 -8.66 1.09 3.59
N GLU A 77 -8.82 0.30 4.64
CA GLU A 77 -8.81 0.77 6.02
C GLU A 77 -7.93 -0.15 6.87
N ILE A 78 -7.29 0.45 7.87
CA ILE A 78 -6.54 -0.28 8.90
C ILE A 78 -7.07 0.07 10.29
N THR A 79 -7.02 -0.92 11.16
CA THR A 79 -7.14 -0.74 12.61
C THR A 79 -5.75 -0.89 13.22
N VAL A 80 -5.33 0.10 13.98
CA VAL A 80 -4.04 0.13 14.67
C VAL A 80 -4.31 0.01 16.16
N LYS A 81 -3.87 -1.08 16.77
CA LYS A 81 -3.94 -1.27 18.22
C LYS A 81 -2.58 -1.02 18.83
N ARG A 82 -2.56 -0.30 19.93
CA ARG A 82 -1.36 -0.01 20.73
C ARG A 82 -1.38 -0.86 21.98
N TYR A 83 -0.23 -1.42 22.32
CA TYR A 83 -0.02 -2.18 23.54
C TYR A 83 1.13 -1.59 24.34
N LYS A 84 0.96 -1.45 25.66
CA LYS A 84 2.01 -1.04 26.59
C LYS A 84 2.18 -2.09 27.67
N LYS A 85 3.41 -2.52 27.89
CA LYS A 85 3.79 -3.59 28.84
C LYS A 85 2.94 -4.87 28.63
N GLY A 86 2.67 -5.21 27.37
CA GLY A 86 1.86 -6.37 27.00
C GLY A 86 0.34 -6.21 27.21
N ALA A 87 -0.13 -5.08 27.73
CA ALA A 87 -1.56 -4.79 27.89
C ALA A 87 -2.07 -3.87 26.78
N PHE A 88 -3.32 -4.09 26.35
CA PHE A 88 -4.00 -3.19 25.43
C PHE A 88 -4.09 -1.77 26.01
N ASP A 89 -3.70 -0.76 25.23
CA ASP A 89 -3.71 0.66 25.61
C ASP A 89 -4.77 1.44 24.82
N SER A 90 -4.74 1.34 23.48
CA SER A 90 -5.69 2.06 22.62
C SER A 90 -5.89 1.39 21.27
N SER A 91 -6.91 1.83 20.54
CA SER A 91 -7.19 1.44 19.16
C SER A 91 -7.53 2.68 18.35
N GLU A 92 -7.09 2.73 17.10
CA GLU A 92 -7.39 3.81 16.17
C GLU A 92 -7.70 3.23 14.78
N LYS A 93 -8.55 3.92 14.02
CA LYS A 93 -8.87 3.55 12.63
C LYS A 93 -8.41 4.60 11.64
N TYR A 94 -7.85 4.12 10.54
CA TYR A 94 -7.36 4.94 9.44
C TYR A 94 -7.89 4.43 8.10
N ARG A 95 -8.19 5.36 7.20
CA ARG A 95 -8.36 5.09 5.77
C ARG A 95 -7.03 5.31 5.06
N ILE A 96 -6.72 4.42 4.11
CA ILE A 96 -5.55 4.50 3.24
C ILE A 96 -5.96 5.30 1.99
N ASN A 97 -5.25 6.39 1.72
CA ASN A 97 -5.43 7.20 0.53
C ASN A 97 -4.67 6.60 -0.67
N ALA A 98 -4.95 7.12 -1.87
CA ALA A 98 -4.29 6.65 -3.09
C ALA A 98 -2.76 6.85 -3.09
N ASP A 99 -2.25 7.82 -2.33
CA ASP A 99 -0.82 8.10 -2.13
C ASP A 99 -0.22 7.29 -0.96
N ALA A 100 -0.94 6.30 -0.43
CA ALA A 100 -0.63 5.51 0.76
C ALA A 100 -0.61 6.29 2.08
N SER A 101 -0.93 7.59 2.09
CA SER A 101 -1.08 8.34 3.34
C SER A 101 -2.28 7.84 4.15
N LEU A 102 -2.21 7.99 5.46
CA LEU A 102 -3.27 7.56 6.37
C LEU A 102 -4.11 8.75 6.86
N GLN A 103 -5.43 8.65 6.70
CA GLN A 103 -6.39 9.59 7.25
C GLN A 103 -7.13 8.96 8.43
N LYS A 104 -7.07 9.57 9.61
CA LYS A 104 -7.82 9.09 10.78
C LYS A 104 -9.33 9.23 10.54
N ILE A 105 -10.09 8.15 10.73
CA ILE A 105 -11.55 8.12 10.48
C ILE A 105 -12.40 7.99 11.75
N GLY A 106 -11.76 8.03 12.92
CA GLY A 106 -12.41 8.04 14.24
C GLY A 106 -12.90 6.66 14.71
N ASP A 107 -13.17 6.55 16.01
CA ASP A 107 -13.83 5.38 16.58
C ASP A 107 -15.34 5.55 16.34
N ARG A 108 -15.92 4.77 15.43
CA ARG A 108 -17.38 4.59 15.47
C ARG A 108 -17.69 3.89 16.80
N GLN A 109 -18.21 4.68 17.75
CA GLN A 109 -18.89 4.20 18.95
C GLN A 109 -20.06 3.29 18.58
#